data_AF-A0A401ILU2-F1
#
_entry.id   AF-A0A401ILU2-F1
#
_cell.length_a   1.000
_cell.length_b   1.000
_cell.length_c   1.000
_cell.angle_alpha   90.00
_cell.angle_beta   90.00
_cell.angle_gamma   90.00
#
_symmetry.space_group_name_H-M   'P 1'
#
loop_
_entity.id
_entity.type
_entity.pdbx_description
1 polymer ?
#
loop_
_entity_poly.entity_id
_entity_poly.type
_entity_poly.pdbx_seq_one_letter_code
_entity_poly.pdbx_strand_id
1 'polypeptide(L)' 'MKCMYCQGKMEKSTAPLSLNRKGYHIHWDAIEAWVCSQCCEAYFEAKEVDTIQKALSALEQESEGFLKV' A
#
# COMPACT_ATOMS: atom_id res chain seq x y z
N MET A 1 15.51 -9.14 6.99
CA MET A 1 14.16 -9.71 7.18
C MET A 1 13.97 -10.88 6.22
N LYS A 2 13.17 -11.91 6.58
CA LYS A 2 12.80 -13.01 5.67
C LYS A 2 11.34 -12.85 5.26
N CYS A 3 11.02 -13.24 4.02
CA CYS A 3 9.64 -13.31 3.55
C CYS A 3 8.89 -14.40 4.34
N MET A 4 7.69 -14.07 4.83
CA MET A 4 6.86 -15.01 5.60
C MET A 4 6.31 -16.14 4.71
N TYR A 5 6.17 -15.90 3.41
CA TYR A 5 5.61 -16.88 2.46
C TYR A 5 6.66 -17.85 1.89
N CYS A 6 7.79 -17.33 1.41
CA CYS A 6 8.79 -18.16 0.70
C CYS A 6 10.12 -18.32 1.44
N GLN A 7 10.29 -17.69 2.62
CA GLN A 7 11.54 -17.64 3.39
C GLN A 7 12.72 -16.96 2.69
N GLY A 8 12.49 -16.37 1.52
CA GLY A 8 13.47 -15.61 0.74
C GLY A 8 13.95 -14.34 1.44
N LYS A 9 15.06 -13.78 0.94
CA LYS A 9 15.64 -12.53 1.44
C LYS A 9 14.74 -11.35 1.06
N MET A 10 14.53 -10.45 2.01
CA MET A 10 13.85 -9.18 1.79
C MET A 10 14.87 -8.06 1.59
N GLU A 11 14.61 -7.15 0.66
CA GLU A 11 15.48 -6.03 0.32
C GLU A 11 14.70 -4.72 0.32
N LYS A 12 15.33 -3.60 0.73
CA LYS A 12 14.69 -2.29 0.67
C LYS A 12 14.56 -1.86 -0.80
N SER A 13 13.34 -1.54 -1.21
CA SER A 13 13.00 -1.08 -2.56
C SER A 13 11.68 -0.28 -2.49
N THR A 14 10.99 -0.17 -3.61
CA THR A 14 9.61 0.31 -3.69
C THR A 14 8.69 -0.76 -4.24
N ALA A 15 7.40 -0.66 -3.91
CA ALA A 15 6.35 -1.50 -4.46
C ALA A 15 5.11 -0.67 -4.81
N PRO A 16 4.37 -1.06 -5.87
CA PRO A 16 3.11 -0.43 -6.17
C PRO A 16 2.03 -0.85 -5.16
N LEU A 17 1.06 0.03 -4.94
CA LEU A 17 -0.13 -0.26 -4.15
C LEU A 17 -1.37 0.19 -4.91
N SER A 18 -2.25 -0.77 -5.20
CA SER A 18 -3.57 -0.51 -5.79
C SER A 18 -4.66 -0.83 -4.78
N LEU A 19 -5.60 0.10 -4.62
CA LEU A 19 -6.75 -0.06 -3.72
C LEU A 19 -8.03 0.35 -4.44
N ASN A 20 -9.07 -0.43 -4.22
CA ASN A 20 -10.42 -0.14 -4.70
C ASN A 20 -11.31 0.06 -3.47
N ARG A 21 -11.85 1.26 -3.26
CA ARG A 21 -12.71 1.58 -2.12
C ARG A 21 -13.83 2.52 -2.56
N LYS A 22 -15.04 2.30 -2.04
CA LYS A 22 -16.19 3.23 -2.17
C LYS A 22 -16.39 3.82 -3.59
N GLY A 23 -16.16 3.03 -4.64
CA GLY A 23 -16.35 3.47 -6.04
C GLY A 23 -15.18 4.22 -6.68
N TYR A 24 -14.04 4.37 -6.00
CA TYR A 24 -12.81 4.93 -6.57
C TYR A 24 -11.66 3.92 -6.55
N HIS A 25 -10.69 4.17 -7.43
CA HIS A 25 -9.47 3.40 -7.61
C HIS A 25 -8.27 4.30 -7.30
N ILE A 26 -7.39 3.87 -6.41
CA ILE A 26 -6.13 4.55 -6.14
C ILE A 26 -5.00 3.63 -6.55
N HIS A 27 -4.02 4.21 -7.23
CA HIS A 27 -2.76 3.56 -7.53
C HIS A 27 -1.61 4.48 -7.13
N TRP A 28 -0.68 3.94 -6.35
CA TRP A 28 0.63 4.54 -6.15
C TRP A 28 1.68 3.62 -6.78
N ASP A 29 2.54 4.18 -7.64
CA ASP A 29 3.50 3.39 -8.41
C ASP A 29 4.66 2.86 -7.54
N ALA A 30 5.09 3.65 -6.55
CA ALA A 30 6.33 3.39 -5.83
C ALA A 30 6.25 3.88 -4.37
N ILE A 31 5.77 3.03 -3.48
CA ILE A 31 5.82 3.25 -2.03
C ILE A 31 7.01 2.49 -1.44
N GLU A 32 7.75 3.09 -0.51
CA GLU A 32 8.87 2.42 0.18
C GLU A 32 8.42 1.12 0.84
N ALA A 33 9.14 0.03 0.57
CA ALA A 33 8.81 -1.28 1.10
C ALA A 33 10.05 -2.15 1.26
N TRP A 34 9.88 -3.23 2.02
CA TRP A 34 10.72 -4.41 1.88
C TRP A 34 10.12 -5.30 0.80
N VAL A 35 10.87 -5.62 -0.25
CA VAL A 35 10.43 -6.50 -1.33
C VAL A 35 11.22 -7.80 -1.30
N CYS A 36 10.53 -8.93 -1.37
CA CYS A 36 11.18 -10.23 -1.48
C CYS A 36 11.83 -10.38 -2.85
N SER A 37 13.13 -10.70 -2.89
CA SER A 37 13.86 -10.88 -4.16
C SER A 37 13.48 -12.17 -4.91
N GLN A 38 12.65 -13.04 -4.32
CA GLN A 38 12.24 -14.31 -4.94
C GLN A 38 10.79 -14.29 -5.40
N CYS A 39 9.84 -13.92 -4.53
CA CYS A 39 8.41 -13.97 -4.83
C CYS A 39 7.76 -12.58 -5.00
N CYS A 40 8.55 -11.51 -4.95
CA CYS A 40 8.12 -10.11 -5.11
C CYS A 40 7.10 -9.62 -4.06
N GLU A 41 6.92 -10.35 -2.96
CA GLU A 41 6.05 -9.90 -1.88
C GLU A 41 6.58 -8.61 -1.24
N ALA A 42 5.70 -7.63 -1.04
CA ALA A 42 6.03 -6.33 -0.47
C ALA A 42 5.50 -6.17 0.96
N TYR A 43 6.37 -5.75 1.88
CA TYR A 43 6.01 -5.38 3.25
C TYR A 43 6.27 -3.89 3.48
N PHE A 44 5.20 -3.15 3.75
CA PHE A 44 5.23 -1.74 4.13
C PHE A 44 5.50 -1.61 5.64
N GLU A 45 6.33 -0.66 6.04
CA GLU A 45 6.54 -0.40 7.46
C GLU A 45 5.39 0.42 8.04
N ALA A 46 5.30 0.47 9.36
CA ALA A 46 4.23 1.21 10.05
C ALA A 46 4.12 2.66 9.56
N LYS A 47 5.25 3.33 9.28
CA LYS A 47 5.27 4.72 8.78
C LYS A 47 4.57 4.87 7.42
N GLU A 48 4.79 3.93 6.48
CA GLU A 48 4.09 3.93 5.19
C GLU A 48 2.61 3.63 5.38
N VAL A 49 2.29 2.61 6.20
CA VAL A 49 0.90 2.22 6.47
C VAL A 49 0.10 3.36 7.08
N ASP A 50 0.65 4.07 8.07
CA ASP A 50 0.03 5.23 8.70
C ASP A 50 -0.22 6.37 7.69
N THR A 51 0.74 6.59 6.78
CA THR A 51 0.64 7.62 5.75
C THR A 51 -0.42 7.28 4.71
N ILE A 52 -0.45 6.03 4.25
CA ILE A 52 -1.49 5.51 3.34
C ILE A 52 -2.86 5.68 3.99
N GLN A 53 -3.03 5.26 5.24
CA GLN A 53 -4.31 5.37 5.95
C GLN A 53 -4.77 6.82 6.10
N LYS A 54 -3.87 7.75 6.44
CA LYS A 54 -4.19 9.19 6.51
C LYS A 54 -4.66 9.73 5.15
N ALA A 55 -3.96 9.38 4.07
CA ALA A 55 -4.33 9.81 2.72
C ALA A 55 -5.72 9.29 2.32
N LEU A 56 -6.01 8.02 2.64
CA LEU A 56 -7.32 7.43 2.39
C LEU A 56 -8.43 8.11 3.20
N SER A 57 -8.21 8.36 4.49
CA SER A 57 -9.20 9.03 5.34
C SER A 57 -9.54 10.44 4.85
N ALA A 58 -8.52 11.21 4.44
CA ALA A 58 -8.72 12.54 3.87
C ALA A 58 -9.52 12.49 2.56
N LEU A 59 -9.16 11.57 1.66
CA LEU A 59 -9.90 11.39 0.41
C LEU A 59 -11.34 11.00 0.66
N GLU A 60 -11.60 10.08 1.60
CA GLU A 60 -12.95 9.66 1.94
C GLU A 60 -13.78 10.83 2.46
N GLN A 61 -13.23 11.62 3.39
CA GLN A 61 -13.90 12.80 3.95
C GLN A 61 -14.29 13.81 2.87
N GLU A 62 -13.38 14.11 1.93
CA GLU A 62 -13.66 15.04 0.82
C GLU A 62 -14.63 14.45 -0.22
N SER A 63 -14.70 13.12 -0.31
CA SER A 63 -15.54 12.43 -1.29
C SER A 63 -16.96 12.14 -0.81
N GLU A 64 -17.28 12.37 0.47
CA GLU A 64 -18.62 12.10 1.04
C GLU A 64 -19.76 12.77 0.26
N GLY A 65 -19.50 13.94 -0.35
CA GLY A 65 -20.50 14.66 -1.15
C GLY A 65 -20.75 14.10 -2.55
N PHE A 66 -19.81 13.32 -3.11
CA PHE A 66 -19.87 12.82 -4.49
C PHE A 66 -20.19 11.32 -4.58
N LEU A 67 -19.83 10.56 -3.54
CA LEU A 67 -20.03 9.12 -3.49
C LEU A 67 -21.40 8.84 -2.84
N LYS A 68 -22.41 8.60 -3.68
CA LYS A 68 -23.68 8.04 -3.22
C LYS A 68 -23.46 6.56 -2.88
N VAL A 69 -23.08 6.28 -1.63
CA VAL A 69 -23.02 4.90 -1.09
C VAL A 69 -24.42 4.40 -0.79
#